data_AF-A0A968P4W3-F1
#
_entry.id   AF-A0A968P4W3-F1
#
_cell.length_a   1.000
_cell.length_b   1.000
_cell.length_c   1.000
_cell.angle_alpha   90.00
_cell.angle_beta   90.00
_cell.angle_gamma   90.00
#
_symmetry.space_group_name_H-M   'P 1'
#
loop_
_entity.id
_entity.type
_entity.pdbx_description
1 polymer ?
#
loop_
_entity_poly.entity_id
_entity_poly.type
_entity_poly.pdbx_seq_one_letter_code
_entity_poly.pdbx_strand_id
1 'polypeptide(L)'
;MKRRRHLWLLLLLNAALLAPAALHAGTGETATTILSAEGKIWKLQSGSFGELFPGSPRISRDNQVLALDEIAQNGLGRRWLVPETDTAEGEFSPGLIYEETSGAVFVIWESLLPNAYSRLLLTSIQDEAWSEVIEITGNPFSRKGSPQLQVTREATSEAAPEAGRMPWTIVHLTWWEDAAAGKSKRYAPIVLQGGTYVGWTPVYDLGLLLPETPSLGNVVSRDLEEALTLQSGLDGRSVVVGFLDPHSGHLASIEVQALPTELSELAEAIRETILEIYAGDPTLSVAQLAEKARAQIIHIGSKFHASTITFLSEQIAQLILTEGQQLSESNVGTIADKARAQIIHIGAKLKAGGLENVEPWQLIEIGQTSLGGAPYQLLKVTPVGSWSPPDVGAKARLFLSESGHFALLAWAKDGRVRYRESLPDGGWSNTQQIVLGDTLDIDTAFEMLASRIKSR
;
A
#
# COMPACT_ATOMS: atom_id res chain seq x y z
N MET A 1 -29.13 -30.37 45.99
CA MET A 1 -30.17 -29.88 45.06
C MET A 1 -30.14 -28.36 45.04
N LYS A 2 -30.21 -27.78 43.83
CA LYS A 2 -30.38 -26.34 43.50
C LYS A 2 -29.14 -25.42 43.56
N ARG A 3 -28.35 -25.54 42.49
CA ARG A 3 -27.64 -24.42 41.82
C ARG A 3 -28.65 -23.34 41.39
N ARG A 4 -28.33 -22.05 41.56
CA ARG A 4 -28.75 -20.91 40.70
C ARG A 4 -28.32 -19.58 41.34
N ARG A 5 -27.11 -19.10 41.03
CA ARG A 5 -26.74 -17.68 41.12
C ARG A 5 -25.51 -17.41 40.25
N HIS A 6 -25.70 -17.28 38.93
CA HIS A 6 -24.78 -16.57 38.02
C HIS A 6 -25.58 -16.20 36.77
N LEU A 7 -26.33 -15.09 36.81
CA LEU A 7 -26.97 -14.52 35.64
C LEU A 7 -27.28 -13.02 35.88
N TRP A 8 -26.27 -12.24 36.25
CA TRP A 8 -26.41 -10.78 36.46
C TRP A 8 -25.13 -10.00 36.07
N LEU A 9 -24.40 -10.44 35.03
CA LEU A 9 -23.19 -9.73 34.57
C LEU A 9 -23.10 -9.52 33.05
N LEU A 10 -24.19 -9.70 32.31
CA LEU A 10 -24.22 -9.55 30.84
C LEU A 10 -25.19 -8.46 30.34
N LEU A 11 -25.67 -7.58 31.22
CA LEU A 11 -26.74 -6.62 30.89
C LEU A 11 -26.34 -5.13 31.00
N LEU A 12 -25.05 -4.82 31.13
CA LEU A 12 -24.55 -3.44 31.25
C LEU A 12 -23.70 -2.95 30.06
N LEU A 13 -23.53 -3.74 28.99
CA LEU A 13 -22.74 -3.34 27.81
C LEU A 13 -23.57 -2.90 26.60
N ASN A 14 -24.89 -2.69 26.77
CA ASN A 14 -25.81 -2.38 25.66
C ASN A 14 -26.52 -1.01 25.80
N ALA A 15 -26.02 -0.11 26.65
CA ALA A 15 -26.75 1.12 27.02
C ALA A 15 -25.99 2.45 26.80
N ALA A 16 -24.92 2.48 26.01
CA ALA A 16 -24.13 3.70 25.77
C ALA A 16 -24.01 4.13 24.29
N LEU A 17 -24.93 3.72 23.42
CA LEU A 17 -24.95 4.08 21.99
C LEU A 17 -26.33 4.59 21.54
N LEU A 18 -26.93 5.48 22.33
CA LEU A 18 -28.09 6.27 21.92
C LEU A 18 -27.70 7.75 21.94
N ALA A 19 -26.90 8.16 20.96
CA ALA A 19 -26.89 9.55 20.54
C ALA A 19 -28.18 9.81 19.73
N PRO A 20 -28.93 10.88 20.00
CA PRO A 20 -30.12 11.20 19.21
C PRO A 20 -29.69 11.54 17.79
N ALA A 21 -30.22 10.80 16.82
CA ALA A 21 -30.11 11.11 15.39
C ALA A 21 -30.83 12.44 15.12
N ALA A 22 -30.07 13.54 15.15
CA ALA A 22 -30.52 14.81 14.62
C ALA A 22 -30.40 14.73 13.09
N LEU A 23 -31.54 14.57 12.42
CA LEU A 23 -31.70 14.74 10.98
C LEU A 23 -31.26 16.15 10.57
N HIS A 24 -29.99 16.33 10.21
CA HIS A 24 -29.51 17.47 9.45
C HIS A 24 -29.44 17.07 7.98
N ALA A 25 -30.39 17.55 7.20
CA ALA A 25 -30.25 17.66 5.76
C ALA A 25 -29.31 18.85 5.48
N GLY A 26 -28.02 18.57 5.25
CA GLY A 26 -27.02 19.57 4.92
C GLY A 26 -25.75 18.90 4.39
N THR A 27 -25.42 19.18 3.13
CA THR A 27 -24.08 19.07 2.51
C THR A 27 -23.06 18.12 3.18
N GLY A 28 -23.21 16.82 2.94
CA GLY A 28 -22.13 15.83 2.76
C GLY A 28 -20.94 15.88 3.72
N GLU A 29 -21.16 15.77 5.03
CA GLU A 29 -20.11 15.50 6.01
C GLU A 29 -19.59 14.06 5.81
N THR A 30 -18.47 13.90 5.10
CA THR A 30 -17.78 12.61 4.99
C THR A 30 -16.81 12.47 6.15
N ALA A 31 -17.25 11.83 7.23
CA ALA A 31 -16.37 11.45 8.32
C ALA A 31 -15.80 10.04 8.10
N THR A 32 -14.48 9.90 8.20
CA THR A 32 -13.79 8.61 8.16
C THR A 32 -13.46 8.20 9.60
N THR A 33 -13.93 7.04 10.04
CA THR A 33 -13.76 6.57 11.43
C THR A 33 -13.04 5.24 11.46
N ILE A 34 -12.07 5.09 12.36
CA ILE A 34 -11.36 3.83 12.61
C ILE A 34 -11.27 3.56 14.12
N LEU A 35 -11.21 2.28 14.48
CA LEU A 35 -11.05 1.81 15.85
C LEU A 35 -9.64 1.24 16.02
N SER A 36 -8.89 1.75 16.99
CA SER A 36 -7.57 1.24 17.34
C SER A 36 -7.65 -0.04 18.16
N ALA A 37 -6.56 -0.81 18.22
CA ALA A 37 -6.47 -2.04 19.02
C ALA A 37 -6.66 -1.79 20.54
N GLU A 38 -6.31 -0.59 21.02
CA GLU A 38 -6.52 -0.15 22.40
C GLU A 38 -7.95 0.34 22.67
N GLY A 39 -8.83 0.29 21.67
CA GLY A 39 -10.22 0.74 21.74
C GLY A 39 -10.37 2.27 21.73
N LYS A 40 -9.40 3.00 21.17
CA LYS A 40 -9.56 4.43 20.86
C LYS A 40 -10.25 4.57 19.52
N ILE A 41 -11.18 5.51 19.42
CA ILE A 41 -11.81 5.86 18.14
C ILE A 41 -11.08 7.05 17.57
N TRP A 42 -10.62 6.93 16.33
CA TRP A 42 -10.09 8.04 15.56
C TRP A 42 -11.12 8.42 14.50
N LYS A 43 -11.49 9.70 14.46
CA LYS A 43 -12.46 10.22 13.49
C LYS A 43 -11.89 11.43 12.77
N LEU A 44 -11.73 11.32 11.46
CA LEU A 44 -11.32 12.40 10.58
C LEU A 44 -12.58 13.08 10.03
N GLN A 45 -12.70 14.39 10.25
CA GLN A 45 -13.83 15.22 9.84
C GLN A 45 -13.38 16.29 8.86
N SER A 46 -14.21 16.57 7.87
CA SER A 46 -14.08 17.73 6.98
C SER A 46 -15.24 18.71 7.23
N GLY A 47 -14.95 20.00 7.21
CA GLY A 47 -15.95 21.05 7.45
C GLY A 47 -15.32 22.43 7.52
N SER A 48 -16.13 23.45 7.77
CA SER A 48 -15.60 24.81 7.94
C SER A 48 -14.86 24.94 9.28
N PHE A 49 -13.83 25.79 9.32
CA PHE A 49 -13.08 26.05 10.56
C PHE A 49 -13.99 26.57 11.68
N GLY A 50 -14.96 27.42 11.34
CA GLY A 50 -15.92 27.98 12.29
C GLY A 50 -16.85 26.94 12.93
N GLU A 51 -17.12 25.83 12.24
CA GLU A 51 -17.90 24.70 12.74
C GLU A 51 -17.04 23.74 13.57
N LEU A 52 -15.85 23.39 13.07
CA LEU A 52 -14.98 22.40 13.71
C LEU A 52 -14.19 22.93 14.91
N PHE A 53 -13.88 24.24 14.93
CA PHE A 53 -13.09 24.92 15.97
C PHE A 53 -13.76 26.22 16.45
N PRO A 54 -14.95 26.15 17.06
CA PRO A 54 -15.71 27.33 17.45
C PRO A 54 -14.96 28.20 18.45
N GLY A 55 -14.93 29.51 18.20
CA GLY A 55 -14.30 30.50 19.09
C GLY A 55 -12.81 30.73 18.89
N SER A 56 -12.15 29.99 17.99
CA SER A 56 -10.76 30.24 17.64
C SER A 56 -10.65 31.38 16.61
N PRO A 57 -9.79 32.40 16.83
CA PRO A 57 -9.57 33.49 15.87
C PRO A 57 -8.42 33.22 14.87
N ARG A 58 -7.89 31.99 14.83
CA ARG A 58 -6.62 31.68 14.15
C ARG A 58 -6.69 31.85 12.62
N ILE A 59 -7.79 31.44 12.00
CA ILE A 59 -8.03 31.54 10.55
C ILE A 59 -9.48 31.96 10.26
N SER A 60 -9.79 32.24 8.99
CA SER A 60 -11.15 32.57 8.55
C SER A 60 -12.11 31.42 8.85
N ARG A 61 -13.29 31.76 9.39
CA ARG A 61 -14.31 30.77 9.79
C ARG A 61 -14.86 29.96 8.62
N ASP A 62 -14.78 30.50 7.41
CA ASP A 62 -15.33 29.89 6.20
C ASP A 62 -14.34 28.96 5.49
N ASN A 63 -13.07 28.93 5.92
CA ASN A 63 -12.07 28.04 5.34
C ASN A 63 -12.46 26.58 5.59
N GLN A 64 -12.38 25.74 4.56
CA GLN A 64 -12.53 24.29 4.70
C GLN A 64 -11.27 23.72 5.34
N VAL A 65 -11.41 22.92 6.38
CA VAL A 65 -10.29 22.33 7.12
C VAL A 65 -10.57 20.87 7.42
N LEU A 66 -9.53 20.14 7.81
CA LEU A 66 -9.68 18.80 8.39
C LEU A 66 -9.40 18.82 9.89
N ALA A 67 -10.23 18.10 10.64
CA ALA A 67 -10.05 17.87 12.06
C ALA A 67 -9.91 16.38 12.34
N LEU A 68 -8.90 16.01 13.12
CA LEU A 68 -8.75 14.65 13.65
C LEU A 68 -9.23 14.64 15.10
N ASP A 69 -10.22 13.79 15.40
CA ASP A 69 -10.68 13.51 16.75
C ASP A 69 -10.06 12.19 17.25
N GLU A 70 -9.46 12.20 18.44
CA GLU A 70 -9.19 11.00 19.24
C GLU A 70 -10.25 10.94 20.33
N ILE A 71 -10.96 9.82 20.44
CA ILE A 71 -11.97 9.60 21.47
C ILE A 71 -11.56 8.35 22.25
N ALA A 72 -11.20 8.53 23.52
CA ALA A 72 -10.83 7.43 24.40
C ALA A 72 -12.08 6.64 24.86
N GLN A 73 -11.87 5.45 25.42
CA GLN A 73 -12.96 4.58 25.89
C GLN A 73 -13.86 5.23 26.96
N ASN A 74 -13.34 6.20 27.71
CA ASN A 74 -14.09 6.95 28.72
C ASN A 74 -14.94 8.09 28.12
N GLY A 75 -14.95 8.24 26.80
CA GLY A 75 -15.66 9.29 26.06
C GLY A 75 -14.96 10.66 26.09
N LEU A 76 -13.82 10.79 26.77
CA LEU A 76 -12.99 12.00 26.67
C LEU A 76 -12.32 12.01 25.30
N GLY A 77 -12.39 13.15 24.62
CA GLY A 77 -11.79 13.31 23.32
C GLY A 77 -10.91 14.53 23.20
N ARG A 78 -10.02 14.48 22.22
CA ARG A 78 -9.17 15.60 21.78
C ARG A 78 -9.39 15.80 20.30
N ARG A 79 -9.30 17.06 19.88
CA ARG A 79 -9.44 17.46 18.49
C ARG A 79 -8.19 18.23 18.07
N TRP A 80 -7.58 17.81 16.97
CA TRP A 80 -6.47 18.51 16.35
C TRP A 80 -6.87 19.02 14.98
N LEU A 81 -6.36 20.20 14.64
CA LEU A 81 -6.35 20.70 13.27
C LEU A 81 -5.28 19.93 12.51
N VAL A 82 -5.64 19.33 11.37
CA VAL A 82 -4.68 18.65 10.51
C VAL A 82 -3.72 19.70 9.92
N PRO A 83 -2.39 19.49 9.98
CA PRO A 83 -1.41 20.42 9.45
C PRO A 83 -1.68 20.81 7.99
N GLU A 84 -1.35 22.06 7.63
CA GLU A 84 -1.51 22.64 6.29
C GLU A 84 -2.95 22.75 5.76
N THR A 85 -3.96 22.34 6.53
CA THR A 85 -5.38 22.58 6.18
C THR A 85 -5.88 23.95 6.60
N ASP A 86 -5.05 24.79 7.23
CA ASP A 86 -5.42 26.12 7.70
C ASP A 86 -5.32 27.21 6.61
N THR A 87 -5.30 26.80 5.35
CA THR A 87 -5.19 27.66 4.17
C THR A 87 -6.56 27.99 3.57
N ALA A 88 -6.58 28.66 2.41
CA ALA A 88 -7.80 28.94 1.64
C ALA A 88 -8.12 27.84 0.61
N GLU A 89 -7.32 26.78 0.56
CA GLU A 89 -7.53 25.63 -0.31
C GLU A 89 -8.74 24.80 0.17
N GLY A 90 -9.35 24.04 -0.73
CA GLY A 90 -10.46 23.15 -0.38
C GLY A 90 -9.96 21.75 -0.10
N GLU A 91 -10.33 21.18 1.04
CA GLU A 91 -9.86 19.85 1.46
C GLU A 91 -10.92 18.77 1.24
N PHE A 92 -10.57 17.73 0.49
CA PHE A 92 -11.47 16.69 -0.01
C PHE A 92 -10.93 15.28 0.19
N SER A 93 -11.82 14.30 0.01
CA SER A 93 -11.51 12.87 -0.02
C SER A 93 -10.63 12.39 1.16
N PRO A 94 -10.98 12.72 2.43
CA PRO A 94 -10.13 12.40 3.58
C PRO A 94 -10.05 10.89 3.81
N GLY A 95 -8.84 10.36 3.89
CA GLY A 95 -8.53 8.96 4.21
C GLY A 95 -7.78 8.85 5.53
N LEU A 96 -8.03 7.77 6.27
CA LEU A 96 -7.49 7.54 7.61
C LEU A 96 -7.13 6.06 7.78
N ILE A 97 -5.95 5.76 8.33
CA ILE A 97 -5.55 4.41 8.73
C ILE A 97 -4.77 4.44 10.04
N TYR A 98 -5.05 3.47 10.91
CA TYR A 98 -4.31 3.25 12.17
C TYR A 98 -3.34 2.11 11.95
N GLU A 99 -2.09 2.33 12.30
CA GLU A 99 -1.03 1.35 12.20
C GLU A 99 -0.69 0.85 13.61
N GLU A 100 -1.15 -0.37 13.92
CA GLU A 100 -1.22 -0.87 15.30
C GLU A 100 0.12 -0.93 16.02
N THR A 101 1.21 -1.21 15.33
CA THR A 101 2.45 -1.53 16.04
C THR A 101 3.32 -0.30 16.29
N SER A 102 3.21 0.79 15.50
CA SER A 102 3.77 2.10 15.89
C SER A 102 2.78 2.93 16.70
N GLY A 103 1.48 2.62 16.60
CA GLY A 103 0.42 3.47 17.14
C GLY A 103 0.21 4.76 16.35
N ALA A 104 0.82 4.87 15.16
CA ALA A 104 0.66 6.03 14.29
C ALA A 104 -0.70 6.00 13.58
N VAL A 105 -1.28 7.19 13.42
CA VAL A 105 -2.48 7.41 12.60
C VAL A 105 -2.07 8.20 11.38
N PHE A 106 -2.23 7.62 10.20
CA PHE A 106 -1.95 8.28 8.93
C PHE A 106 -3.20 8.93 8.36
N VAL A 107 -3.04 10.18 7.89
CA VAL A 107 -4.10 11.02 7.33
C VAL A 107 -3.68 11.41 5.91
N ILE A 108 -4.48 11.02 4.91
CA ILE A 108 -4.34 11.46 3.51
C ILE A 108 -5.52 12.35 3.14
N TRP A 109 -5.28 13.34 2.30
CA TRP A 109 -6.36 14.12 1.71
C TRP A 109 -5.97 14.72 0.37
N GLU A 110 -6.99 15.16 -0.36
CA GLU A 110 -6.86 15.93 -1.59
C GLU A 110 -7.03 17.42 -1.26
N SER A 111 -5.99 18.22 -1.51
CA SER A 111 -6.10 19.69 -1.47
C SER A 111 -6.36 20.20 -2.90
N LEU A 112 -7.46 20.94 -3.07
CA LEU A 112 -7.85 21.58 -4.33
C LEU A 112 -7.31 23.00 -4.40
N LEU A 113 -6.44 23.22 -5.38
CA LEU A 113 -5.83 24.51 -5.66
C LEU A 113 -6.80 25.43 -6.45
N PRO A 114 -6.59 26.76 -6.42
CA PRO A 114 -7.48 27.74 -7.08
C PRO A 114 -7.67 27.54 -8.59
N ASN A 115 -6.78 26.81 -9.26
CA ASN A 115 -6.82 26.50 -10.70
C ASN A 115 -7.49 25.15 -11.01
N ALA A 116 -8.21 24.56 -10.04
CA ALA A 116 -8.89 23.27 -10.14
C ALA A 116 -7.97 22.05 -10.33
N TYR A 117 -6.65 22.20 -10.15
CA TYR A 117 -5.75 21.08 -9.94
C TYR A 117 -5.72 20.70 -8.47
N SER A 118 -5.34 19.47 -8.18
CA SER A 118 -5.26 19.01 -6.80
C SER A 118 -3.92 18.36 -6.51
N ARG A 119 -3.51 18.40 -5.25
CA ARG A 119 -2.37 17.65 -4.72
C ARG A 119 -2.85 16.68 -3.65
N LEU A 120 -2.08 15.62 -3.43
CA LEU A 120 -2.31 14.69 -2.33
C LEU A 120 -1.33 15.01 -1.23
N LEU A 121 -1.82 15.11 0.00
CA LEU A 121 -1.02 15.43 1.18
C LEU A 121 -1.19 14.28 2.18
N LEU A 122 -0.08 13.80 2.72
CA LEU A 122 -0.04 12.76 3.75
C LEU A 122 0.67 13.31 4.99
N THR A 123 0.12 13.05 6.16
CA THR A 123 0.82 13.24 7.43
C THR A 123 0.48 12.09 8.38
N SER A 124 1.20 11.98 9.49
CA SER A 124 0.84 11.09 10.57
C SER A 124 0.87 11.79 11.92
N ILE A 125 0.11 11.28 12.88
CA ILE A 125 0.24 11.64 14.29
C ILE A 125 0.66 10.42 15.10
N GLN A 126 1.66 10.59 15.95
CA GLN A 126 2.13 9.59 16.90
C GLN A 126 2.54 10.31 18.18
N ASP A 127 2.17 9.78 19.34
CA ASP A 127 2.51 10.38 20.64
C ASP A 127 2.19 11.89 20.74
N GLU A 128 1.02 12.28 20.21
CA GLU A 128 0.53 13.67 20.16
C GLU A 128 1.34 14.64 19.27
N ALA A 129 2.32 14.12 18.52
CA ALA A 129 3.14 14.89 17.60
C ALA A 129 2.79 14.57 16.14
N TRP A 130 2.57 15.62 15.34
CA TRP A 130 2.42 15.49 13.90
C TRP A 130 3.78 15.29 13.24
N SER A 131 3.83 14.44 12.22
CA SER A 131 4.95 14.36 11.29
C SER A 131 4.97 15.56 10.34
N GLU A 132 6.05 15.70 9.57
CA GLU A 132 6.06 16.55 8.38
C GLU A 132 4.92 16.15 7.42
N VAL A 133 4.35 17.12 6.71
CA VAL A 133 3.39 16.89 5.64
C VAL A 133 4.15 16.53 4.38
N ILE A 134 3.83 15.38 3.81
CA ILE A 134 4.43 14.86 2.59
C ILE A 134 3.49 15.21 1.44
N GLU A 135 3.96 15.97 0.46
CA GLU A 135 3.25 16.18 -0.80
C GLU A 135 3.55 15.04 -1.78
N ILE A 136 2.50 14.37 -2.26
CA ILE A 136 2.60 13.31 -3.26
C ILE A 136 2.14 13.86 -4.61
N THR A 137 3.11 14.07 -5.50
CA THR A 137 2.88 14.71 -6.78
C THR A 137 3.07 13.72 -7.93
N GLY A 138 1.93 13.30 -8.51
CA GLY A 138 1.86 12.69 -9.84
C GLY A 138 1.93 13.78 -10.93
N ASN A 139 0.93 13.87 -11.79
CA ASN A 139 0.82 15.03 -12.68
C ASN A 139 0.39 16.28 -11.88
N PRO A 140 1.17 17.37 -11.83
CA PRO A 140 0.83 18.56 -11.05
C PRO A 140 -0.35 19.36 -11.64
N PHE A 141 -0.74 19.08 -12.89
CA PHE A 141 -1.82 19.77 -13.61
C PHE A 141 -3.05 18.88 -13.81
N SER A 142 -3.20 17.83 -13.00
CA SER A 142 -4.36 16.95 -13.01
C SER A 142 -5.14 17.05 -11.72
N ARG A 143 -6.46 16.86 -11.83
CA ARG A 143 -7.27 16.51 -10.68
C ARG A 143 -6.98 15.06 -10.29
N LYS A 144 -6.97 14.82 -8.98
CA LYS A 144 -6.77 13.52 -8.35
C LYS A 144 -8.07 13.14 -7.64
N GLY A 145 -8.23 11.87 -7.31
CA GLY A 145 -9.35 11.49 -6.47
C GLY A 145 -9.29 10.03 -6.03
N SER A 146 -10.18 9.75 -5.07
CA SER A 146 -10.26 8.46 -4.37
C SER A 146 -8.91 7.96 -3.85
N PRO A 147 -8.12 8.78 -3.11
CA PRO A 147 -6.89 8.29 -2.50
C PRO A 147 -7.22 7.16 -1.50
N GLN A 148 -6.45 6.08 -1.55
CA GLN A 148 -6.58 4.94 -0.65
C GLN A 148 -5.24 4.60 -0.04
N LEU A 149 -5.23 4.32 1.26
CA LEU A 149 -4.04 3.98 2.02
C LEU A 149 -4.10 2.54 2.54
N GLN A 150 -2.96 1.87 2.50
CA GLN A 150 -2.69 0.67 3.27
C GLN A 150 -1.26 0.71 3.80
N VAL A 151 -0.99 0.00 4.88
CA VAL A 151 0.35 -0.07 5.45
C VAL A 151 0.84 -1.51 5.43
N THR A 152 2.08 -1.69 4.99
CA THR A 152 2.82 -2.94 5.23
C THR A 152 4.07 -2.66 6.04
N ARG A 153 4.62 -3.73 6.59
CA ARG A 153 5.83 -3.71 7.37
C ARG A 153 6.84 -4.66 6.77
N GLU A 154 8.10 -4.32 6.98
CA GLU A 154 9.16 -5.27 6.74
C GLU A 154 8.95 -6.52 7.60
N ALA A 155 9.20 -7.68 7.00
CA ALA A 155 9.34 -8.92 7.71
C ALA A 155 10.56 -8.86 8.64
N THR A 156 10.38 -8.57 9.93
CA THR A 156 11.46 -8.80 10.89
C THR A 156 11.74 -10.30 10.94
N SER A 157 12.99 -10.70 10.71
CA SER A 157 13.46 -12.05 11.02
C SER A 157 13.09 -12.40 12.46
N GLU A 158 12.66 -13.63 12.73
CA GLU A 158 12.39 -14.12 14.10
C GLU A 158 13.66 -14.12 14.98
N ALA A 159 14.85 -13.98 14.37
CA ALA A 159 16.07 -13.73 15.11
C ALA A 159 15.94 -12.39 15.84
N ALA A 160 16.18 -12.39 17.15
CA ALA A 160 15.96 -11.26 18.06
C ALA A 160 16.33 -9.91 17.41
N PRO A 161 15.46 -8.88 17.51
CA PRO A 161 15.71 -7.60 16.88
C PRO A 161 17.10 -7.11 17.27
N GLU A 162 17.97 -6.91 16.28
CA GLU A 162 19.27 -6.30 16.52
C GLU A 162 19.02 -4.97 17.22
N ALA A 163 19.63 -4.81 18.40
CA ALA A 163 19.45 -3.61 19.21
C ALA A 163 19.82 -2.38 18.37
N GLY A 164 18.84 -1.54 18.07
CA GLY A 164 19.02 -0.31 17.29
C GLY A 164 18.54 -0.35 15.84
N ARG A 165 18.05 -1.48 15.32
CA ARG A 165 17.43 -1.50 13.99
C ARG A 165 16.05 -0.84 14.04
N MET A 166 15.89 0.24 13.28
CA MET A 166 14.59 0.92 13.13
C MET A 166 13.73 0.15 12.12
N PRO A 167 12.48 -0.19 12.46
CA PRO A 167 11.59 -0.90 11.54
C PRO A 167 11.24 -0.01 10.34
N TRP A 168 11.13 -0.65 9.18
CA TRP A 168 10.63 -0.02 7.97
C TRP A 168 9.11 -0.20 7.88
N THR A 169 8.42 0.91 7.66
CA THR A 169 6.98 0.96 7.41
C THR A 169 6.77 1.52 6.01
N ILE A 170 5.94 0.85 5.22
CA ILE A 170 5.62 1.26 3.86
C ILE A 170 4.14 1.63 3.81
N VAL A 171 3.87 2.91 3.59
CA VAL A 171 2.53 3.40 3.33
C VAL A 171 2.29 3.30 1.82
N HIS A 172 1.42 2.39 1.43
CA HIS A 172 0.96 2.21 0.06
C HIS A 172 -0.17 3.20 -0.22
N LEU A 173 0.02 4.06 -1.21
CA LEU A 173 -0.98 5.02 -1.64
C LEU A 173 -1.38 4.72 -3.09
N THR A 174 -2.67 4.63 -3.36
CA THR A 174 -3.22 4.59 -4.72
C THR A 174 -4.25 5.70 -4.92
N TRP A 175 -4.34 6.22 -6.14
CA TRP A 175 -5.36 7.20 -6.54
C TRP A 175 -5.61 7.13 -8.04
N TRP A 176 -6.68 7.76 -8.51
CA TRP A 176 -6.82 8.07 -9.93
C TRP A 176 -6.46 9.52 -10.19
N GLU A 177 -5.97 9.82 -11.40
CA GLU A 177 -5.79 11.19 -11.88
C GLU A 177 -6.32 11.40 -13.29
N ASP A 178 -6.76 12.61 -13.59
CA ASP A 178 -7.22 12.99 -14.94
C ASP A 178 -6.09 12.87 -15.97
N ALA A 179 -6.40 12.24 -17.10
CA ALA A 179 -5.51 12.07 -18.24
C ALA A 179 -6.28 12.25 -19.57
N ALA A 180 -5.55 12.42 -20.67
CA ALA A 180 -6.16 12.65 -21.99
C ALA A 180 -7.09 11.51 -22.45
N ALA A 181 -6.78 10.27 -22.04
CA ALA A 181 -7.53 9.06 -22.40
C ALA A 181 -8.50 8.58 -21.29
N GLY A 182 -8.81 9.42 -20.29
CA GLY A 182 -9.68 9.07 -19.16
C GLY A 182 -8.96 9.25 -17.83
N LYS A 183 -9.00 8.22 -16.97
CA LYS A 183 -8.42 8.26 -15.62
C LYS A 183 -7.22 7.35 -15.51
N SER A 184 -6.02 7.91 -15.37
CA SER A 184 -4.82 7.15 -15.02
C SER A 184 -4.92 6.62 -13.59
N LYS A 185 -4.31 5.47 -13.31
CA LYS A 185 -4.27 4.84 -11.99
C LYS A 185 -2.84 4.89 -11.49
N ARG A 186 -2.64 5.50 -10.32
CA ARG A 186 -1.32 5.78 -9.77
C ARG A 186 -1.08 5.00 -8.50
N TYR A 187 0.18 4.70 -8.27
CA TYR A 187 0.68 4.05 -7.06
C TYR A 187 1.94 4.74 -6.57
N ALA A 188 2.02 4.98 -5.27
CA ALA A 188 3.19 5.52 -4.61
C ALA A 188 3.48 4.74 -3.32
N PRO A 189 4.67 4.15 -3.17
CA PRO A 189 5.15 3.66 -1.90
C PRO A 189 5.87 4.78 -1.13
N ILE A 190 5.36 5.10 0.06
CA ILE A 190 5.95 6.10 0.95
C ILE A 190 6.62 5.36 2.08
N VAL A 191 7.94 5.49 2.14
CA VAL A 191 8.78 4.68 3.02
C VAL A 191 9.17 5.49 4.26
N LEU A 192 8.95 4.89 5.43
CA LEU A 192 9.26 5.45 6.73
C LEU A 192 10.24 4.53 7.45
N GLN A 193 11.31 5.09 8.00
CA GLN A 193 12.27 4.38 8.85
C GLN A 193 12.12 4.90 10.28
N GLY A 194 11.68 4.03 11.20
CA GLY A 194 11.44 4.44 12.60
C GLY A 194 10.42 5.58 12.72
N GLY A 195 9.42 5.62 11.83
CA GLY A 195 8.41 6.69 11.77
C GLY A 195 8.84 7.95 11.00
N THR A 196 10.09 8.05 10.55
CA THR A 196 10.60 9.22 9.80
C THR A 196 10.59 8.94 8.30
N TYR A 197 10.05 9.88 7.51
CA TYR A 197 10.03 9.78 6.05
C TYR A 197 11.42 9.87 5.43
N VAL A 198 11.73 8.96 4.50
CA VAL A 198 13.05 8.87 3.87
C VAL A 198 13.28 9.88 2.73
N GLY A 199 12.29 10.72 2.43
CA GLY A 199 12.45 11.90 1.56
C GLY A 199 12.12 11.70 0.08
N TRP A 200 12.10 10.46 -0.44
CA TRP A 200 11.78 10.18 -1.85
C TRP A 200 10.55 9.29 -1.99
N THR A 201 9.57 9.74 -2.77
CA THR A 201 8.34 9.01 -3.09
C THR A 201 8.20 8.88 -4.62
N PRO A 202 8.63 7.76 -5.22
CA PRO A 202 8.38 7.52 -6.64
C PRO A 202 6.88 7.30 -6.90
N VAL A 203 6.39 7.82 -8.03
CA VAL A 203 5.00 7.62 -8.48
C VAL A 203 5.01 6.76 -9.74
N TYR A 204 4.27 5.65 -9.68
CA TYR A 204 4.14 4.68 -10.77
C TYR A 204 2.78 4.78 -11.43
N ASP A 205 2.75 4.57 -12.75
CA ASP A 205 1.51 4.21 -13.46
C ASP A 205 1.24 2.72 -13.21
N LEU A 206 0.09 2.41 -12.61
CA LEU A 206 -0.29 1.03 -12.32
C LEU A 206 -0.41 0.19 -13.61
N GLY A 207 -0.80 0.79 -14.73
CA GLY A 207 -0.90 0.09 -16.02
C GLY A 207 0.46 -0.34 -16.58
N LEU A 208 1.54 0.38 -16.27
CA LEU A 208 2.91 0.03 -16.70
C LEU A 208 3.53 -1.09 -15.85
N LEU A 209 2.93 -1.42 -14.70
CA LEU A 209 3.33 -2.55 -13.86
C LEU A 209 2.71 -3.88 -14.32
N LEU A 210 1.82 -3.85 -15.32
CA LEU A 210 1.20 -5.03 -15.90
C LEU A 210 2.00 -5.54 -17.10
N PRO A 211 1.90 -6.85 -17.42
CA PRO A 211 2.35 -7.37 -18.69
C PRO A 211 1.50 -6.81 -19.83
N GLU A 212 2.10 -6.71 -21.02
CA GLU A 212 1.39 -6.28 -22.22
C GLU A 212 0.16 -7.16 -22.45
N THR A 213 -1.02 -6.53 -22.41
CA THR A 213 -2.32 -7.19 -22.62
C THR A 213 -2.97 -6.59 -23.86
N PRO A 214 -3.51 -7.41 -24.78
CA PRO A 214 -4.22 -6.90 -25.96
C PRO A 214 -5.34 -5.95 -25.55
N SER A 215 -5.42 -4.78 -26.19
CA SER A 215 -6.49 -3.82 -25.93
C SER A 215 -7.85 -4.38 -26.38
N LEU A 216 -8.87 -4.24 -25.52
CA LEU A 216 -10.24 -4.62 -25.84
C LEU A 216 -10.94 -3.66 -26.82
N GLY A 217 -10.30 -2.54 -27.18
CA GLY A 217 -10.91 -1.46 -27.95
C GLY A 217 -11.81 -0.56 -27.09
N ASN A 218 -12.07 0.66 -27.59
CA ASN A 218 -12.53 1.85 -26.85
C ASN A 218 -13.95 1.83 -26.22
N VAL A 219 -14.41 0.74 -25.60
CA VAL A 219 -15.70 0.75 -24.88
C VAL A 219 -15.53 0.18 -23.49
N VAL A 220 -14.75 0.89 -22.66
CA VAL A 220 -14.88 0.72 -21.21
C VAL A 220 -15.98 1.65 -20.72
N SER A 221 -16.88 1.14 -19.88
CA SER A 221 -17.92 1.97 -19.28
C SER A 221 -17.26 3.09 -18.47
N ARG A 222 -17.73 4.34 -18.69
CA ARG A 222 -17.36 5.49 -17.85
C ARG A 222 -17.61 5.23 -16.37
N ASP A 223 -18.55 4.33 -16.06
CA ASP A 223 -18.91 3.95 -14.70
C ASP A 223 -17.80 3.16 -13.97
N LEU A 224 -16.79 2.68 -14.69
CA LEU A 224 -15.61 1.99 -14.14
C LEU A 224 -14.33 2.82 -14.22
N GLU A 225 -14.36 4.03 -14.81
CA GLU A 225 -13.16 4.84 -14.94
C GLU A 225 -12.54 5.20 -13.59
N GLU A 226 -13.34 5.30 -12.53
CA GLU A 226 -12.86 5.57 -11.16
C GLU A 226 -12.65 4.29 -10.35
N ALA A 227 -12.84 3.10 -10.93
CA ALA A 227 -12.67 1.83 -10.24
C ALA A 227 -11.19 1.65 -9.84
N LEU A 228 -10.97 1.73 -8.54
CA LEU A 228 -9.69 1.54 -7.87
C LEU A 228 -9.98 1.01 -6.46
N THR A 229 -9.24 0.02 -6.03
CA THR A 229 -9.31 -0.51 -4.68
C THR A 229 -7.93 -0.93 -4.21
N LEU A 230 -7.63 -0.70 -2.93
CA LEU A 230 -6.39 -1.04 -2.26
C LEU A 230 -6.74 -1.68 -0.92
N GLN A 231 -6.24 -2.89 -0.68
CA GLN A 231 -6.46 -3.62 0.56
C GLN A 231 -5.22 -4.37 1.00
N SER A 232 -5.16 -4.75 2.28
CA SER A 232 -4.14 -5.63 2.81
C SER A 232 -4.19 -7.00 2.12
N GLY A 233 -3.02 -7.58 1.89
CA GLY A 233 -2.88 -8.97 1.46
C GLY A 233 -2.95 -9.96 2.63
N LEU A 234 -2.73 -11.23 2.32
CA LEU A 234 -2.91 -12.35 3.26
C LEU A 234 -1.98 -12.33 4.49
N ASP A 235 -0.81 -11.73 4.38
CA ASP A 235 0.27 -11.85 5.37
C ASP A 235 0.63 -10.53 6.07
N GLY A 236 -0.09 -9.45 5.79
CA GLY A 236 0.21 -8.10 6.28
C GLY A 236 1.53 -7.50 5.76
N ARG A 237 2.21 -8.19 4.83
CA ARG A 237 3.46 -7.76 4.17
C ARG A 237 3.23 -7.43 2.71
N SER A 238 2.08 -7.80 2.15
CA SER A 238 1.63 -7.36 0.85
C SER A 238 0.35 -6.53 0.93
N VAL A 239 0.12 -5.76 -0.12
CA VAL A 239 -1.17 -5.17 -0.45
C VAL A 239 -1.63 -5.71 -1.80
N VAL A 240 -2.93 -5.73 -2.01
CA VAL A 240 -3.53 -6.01 -3.31
C VAL A 240 -4.19 -4.74 -3.82
N VAL A 241 -3.83 -4.37 -5.05
CA VAL A 241 -4.42 -3.25 -5.78
C VAL A 241 -5.26 -3.82 -6.92
N GLY A 242 -6.49 -3.35 -7.05
CA GLY A 242 -7.36 -3.66 -8.19
C GLY A 242 -7.78 -2.38 -8.86
N PHE A 243 -7.74 -2.37 -10.19
CA PHE A 243 -7.99 -1.17 -10.96
C PHE A 243 -8.44 -1.52 -12.37
N LEU A 244 -9.09 -0.57 -13.02
CA LEU A 244 -9.27 -0.59 -14.46
C LEU A 244 -8.02 -0.05 -15.14
N ASP A 245 -7.34 -0.88 -15.95
CA ASP A 245 -6.20 -0.45 -16.75
C ASP A 245 -6.68 0.36 -17.97
N PRO A 246 -6.30 1.65 -18.10
CA PRO A 246 -6.75 2.49 -19.21
C PRO A 246 -6.16 2.07 -20.57
N HIS A 247 -5.07 1.28 -20.60
CA HIS A 247 -4.41 0.90 -21.86
C HIS A 247 -5.07 -0.33 -22.50
N SER A 248 -5.26 -1.39 -21.72
CA SER A 248 -5.91 -2.62 -22.20
C SER A 248 -7.44 -2.57 -22.10
N GLY A 249 -7.99 -1.76 -21.19
CA GLY A 249 -9.40 -1.77 -20.82
C GLY A 249 -9.80 -2.93 -19.93
N HIS A 250 -8.85 -3.75 -19.46
CA HIS A 250 -9.11 -4.83 -18.52
C HIS A 250 -9.21 -4.31 -17.08
N LEU A 251 -10.01 -4.99 -16.26
CA LEU A 251 -9.84 -4.93 -14.81
C LEU A 251 -8.64 -5.81 -14.46
N ALA A 252 -7.68 -5.25 -13.77
CA ALA A 252 -6.47 -5.94 -13.35
C ALA A 252 -6.33 -5.89 -11.83
N SER A 253 -5.62 -6.87 -11.29
CA SER A 253 -5.15 -6.86 -9.92
C SER A 253 -3.67 -7.20 -9.85
N ILE A 254 -2.96 -6.49 -8.97
CA ILE A 254 -1.56 -6.72 -8.65
C ILE A 254 -1.43 -6.90 -7.14
N GLU A 255 -0.52 -7.79 -6.73
CA GLU A 255 0.01 -7.87 -5.39
C GLU A 255 1.31 -7.06 -5.33
N VAL A 256 1.44 -6.19 -4.33
CA VAL A 256 2.69 -5.48 -4.04
C VAL A 256 3.20 -5.94 -2.68
N GLN A 257 4.31 -6.68 -2.68
CA GLN A 257 4.90 -7.28 -1.49
C GLN A 257 6.16 -6.55 -1.07
N ALA A 258 6.24 -6.18 0.20
CA ALA A 258 7.47 -5.70 0.83
C ALA A 258 8.46 -6.86 1.00
N LEU A 259 9.64 -6.75 0.39
CA LEU A 259 10.71 -7.72 0.60
C LEU A 259 11.53 -7.36 1.85
N PRO A 260 12.17 -8.34 2.51
CA PRO A 260 13.04 -8.07 3.66
C PRO A 260 14.21 -7.16 3.27
N THR A 261 14.53 -6.18 4.11
CA THR A 261 15.68 -5.28 3.88
C THR A 261 17.00 -6.03 4.04
N GLU A 262 17.04 -7.17 4.76
CA GLU A 262 18.23 -8.04 4.74
C GLU A 262 18.61 -8.46 3.32
N LEU A 263 17.65 -8.53 2.39
CA LEU A 263 17.92 -8.89 1.00
C LEU A 263 18.67 -7.79 0.27
N SER A 264 18.28 -6.52 0.43
CA SER A 264 19.00 -5.39 -0.16
C SER A 264 20.35 -5.19 0.52
N GLU A 265 20.42 -5.33 1.85
CA GLU A 265 21.68 -5.30 2.62
C GLU A 265 22.67 -6.36 2.13
N LEU A 266 22.22 -7.61 1.98
CA LEU A 266 23.04 -8.69 1.44
C LEU A 266 23.50 -8.35 0.02
N ALA A 267 22.58 -7.96 -0.86
CA ALA A 267 22.90 -7.68 -2.26
C ALA A 267 23.97 -6.57 -2.39
N GLU A 268 23.86 -5.47 -1.63
CA GLU A 268 24.87 -4.41 -1.60
C GLU A 268 26.18 -4.88 -0.99
N ALA A 269 26.15 -5.58 0.14
CA ALA A 269 27.36 -6.07 0.77
C ALA A 269 28.17 -6.99 -0.17
N ILE A 270 27.49 -7.81 -0.97
CA ILE A 270 28.15 -8.65 -1.98
C ILE A 270 28.68 -7.84 -3.16
N ARG A 271 27.94 -6.82 -3.63
CA ARG A 271 28.43 -5.90 -4.66
C ARG A 271 29.74 -5.27 -4.22
N GLU A 272 29.76 -4.67 -3.02
CA GLU A 272 30.97 -4.03 -2.47
C GLU A 272 32.10 -5.03 -2.26
N THR A 273 31.79 -6.23 -1.73
CA THR A 273 32.79 -7.28 -1.53
C THR A 273 33.48 -7.68 -2.83
N ILE A 274 32.75 -7.82 -3.95
CA ILE A 274 33.34 -8.15 -5.25
C ILE A 274 34.30 -7.06 -5.72
N LEU A 275 33.91 -5.79 -5.56
CA LEU A 275 34.73 -4.63 -5.90
C LEU A 275 35.98 -4.56 -5.03
N GLU A 276 35.86 -4.75 -3.72
CA GLU A 276 36.96 -4.75 -2.77
C GLU A 276 37.96 -5.88 -3.03
N ILE A 277 37.49 -7.11 -3.30
CA ILE A 277 38.35 -8.25 -3.63
C ILE A 277 39.20 -7.94 -4.87
N TYR A 278 38.59 -7.37 -5.91
CA TYR A 278 39.31 -7.03 -7.14
C TYR A 278 40.26 -5.85 -6.95
N ALA A 279 39.83 -4.79 -6.27
CA ALA A 279 40.68 -3.64 -5.98
C ALA A 279 41.92 -4.01 -5.15
N GLY A 280 41.78 -4.98 -4.23
CA GLY A 280 42.89 -5.51 -3.44
C GLY A 280 43.89 -6.36 -4.24
N ASP A 281 43.45 -7.03 -5.30
CA ASP A 281 44.31 -7.81 -6.20
C ASP A 281 43.73 -7.89 -7.62
N PRO A 282 44.04 -6.92 -8.51
CA PRO A 282 43.55 -6.92 -9.89
C PRO A 282 44.10 -8.06 -10.75
N THR A 283 45.06 -8.85 -10.24
CA THR A 283 45.67 -9.98 -10.96
C THR A 283 44.94 -11.31 -10.71
N LEU A 284 43.89 -11.31 -9.88
CA LEU A 284 43.08 -12.49 -9.60
C LEU A 284 42.49 -13.07 -10.89
N SER A 285 42.58 -14.40 -11.01
CA SER A 285 41.78 -15.12 -12.01
C SER A 285 40.30 -15.06 -11.65
N VAL A 286 39.44 -15.16 -12.66
CA VAL A 286 37.98 -15.22 -12.51
C VAL A 286 37.55 -16.30 -11.51
N ALA A 287 38.20 -17.46 -11.54
CA ALA A 287 37.92 -18.57 -10.63
C ALA A 287 38.25 -18.21 -9.17
N GLN A 288 39.35 -17.49 -8.93
CA GLN A 288 39.69 -17.02 -7.58
C GLN A 288 38.73 -15.94 -7.09
N LEU A 289 38.29 -15.02 -7.97
CA LEU A 289 37.27 -14.02 -7.63
C LEU A 289 35.95 -14.70 -7.26
N ALA A 290 35.48 -15.64 -8.08
CA ALA A 290 34.24 -16.39 -7.84
C ALA A 290 34.28 -17.16 -6.51
N GLU A 291 35.37 -17.85 -6.21
CA GLU A 291 35.51 -18.62 -4.97
C GLU A 291 35.58 -17.71 -3.72
N LYS A 292 36.31 -16.59 -3.81
CA LYS A 292 36.35 -15.60 -2.71
C LYS A 292 34.98 -14.98 -2.48
N ALA A 293 34.26 -14.60 -3.53
CA ALA A 293 32.90 -14.06 -3.43
C ALA A 293 31.95 -15.09 -2.80
N ARG A 294 31.99 -16.35 -3.25
CA ARG A 294 31.21 -17.46 -2.68
C ARG A 294 31.40 -17.60 -1.17
N ALA A 295 32.66 -17.62 -0.71
CA ALA A 295 32.98 -17.73 0.71
C ALA A 295 32.45 -16.53 1.52
N GLN A 296 32.52 -15.32 0.97
CA GLN A 296 32.01 -14.11 1.63
C GLN A 296 30.47 -14.07 1.69
N ILE A 297 29.78 -14.56 0.65
CA ILE A 297 28.31 -14.70 0.68
C ILE A 297 27.87 -15.59 1.84
N ILE A 298 28.57 -16.70 2.08
CA ILE A 298 28.29 -17.59 3.20
C ILE A 298 28.50 -16.89 4.55
N HIS A 299 29.53 -16.06 4.65
CA HIS A 299 29.84 -15.32 5.88
C HIS A 299 28.82 -14.21 6.18
N ILE A 300 28.54 -13.36 5.18
CA ILE A 300 27.65 -12.20 5.30
C ILE A 300 26.18 -12.65 5.43
N GLY A 301 25.79 -13.68 4.68
CA GLY A 301 24.42 -14.16 4.59
C GLY A 301 23.89 -14.90 5.82
N SER A 302 24.62 -14.95 6.93
CA SER A 302 24.26 -15.73 8.12
C SER A 302 22.86 -15.46 8.71
N LYS A 303 22.23 -14.32 8.36
CA LYS A 303 20.84 -13.98 8.74
C LYS A 303 19.76 -14.75 7.97
N PHE A 304 20.12 -15.39 6.86
CA PHE A 304 19.21 -16.20 6.05
C PHE A 304 19.36 -17.69 6.34
N HIS A 305 18.38 -18.49 5.91
CA HIS A 305 18.48 -19.95 6.02
C HIS A 305 19.70 -20.48 5.25
N ALA A 306 20.44 -21.42 5.85
CA ALA A 306 21.72 -21.89 5.32
C ALA A 306 21.64 -22.46 3.89
N SER A 307 20.54 -23.15 3.56
CA SER A 307 20.32 -23.66 2.20
C SER A 307 20.14 -22.55 1.16
N THR A 308 19.45 -21.47 1.53
CA THR A 308 19.26 -20.28 0.68
C THR A 308 20.60 -19.63 0.37
N ILE A 309 21.43 -19.42 1.40
CA ILE A 309 22.75 -18.81 1.23
C ILE A 309 23.69 -19.69 0.42
N THR A 310 23.68 -21.01 0.67
CA THR A 310 24.48 -21.95 -0.11
C THR A 310 24.10 -21.86 -1.59
N PHE A 311 22.79 -21.89 -1.88
CA PHE A 311 22.28 -21.75 -3.25
C PHE A 311 22.67 -20.41 -3.88
N LEU A 312 22.44 -19.29 -3.19
CA LEU A 312 22.84 -17.96 -3.65
C LEU A 312 24.34 -17.89 -3.94
N SER A 313 25.18 -18.39 -3.04
CA SER A 313 26.64 -18.37 -3.19
C SER A 313 27.11 -19.12 -4.45
N GLU A 314 26.48 -20.25 -4.75
CA GLU A 314 26.79 -21.05 -5.95
C GLU A 314 26.33 -20.34 -7.23
N GLN A 315 25.12 -19.76 -7.21
CA GLN A 315 24.60 -19.01 -8.36
C GLN A 315 25.48 -17.80 -8.70
N ILE A 316 25.98 -17.08 -7.68
CA ILE A 316 26.85 -15.93 -7.89
C ILE A 316 28.24 -16.35 -8.35
N ALA A 317 28.82 -17.41 -7.78
CA ALA A 317 30.07 -17.97 -8.28
C ALA A 317 29.97 -18.34 -9.76
N GLN A 318 28.88 -19.02 -10.15
CA GLN A 318 28.63 -19.40 -11.54
C GLN A 318 28.43 -18.18 -12.45
N LEU A 319 27.75 -17.14 -11.98
CA LEU A 319 27.60 -15.87 -12.71
C LEU A 319 28.96 -15.22 -12.96
N ILE A 320 29.81 -15.11 -11.94
CA ILE A 320 31.15 -14.53 -12.07
C ILE A 320 31.99 -15.34 -13.06
N LEU A 321 31.95 -16.67 -13.00
CA LEU A 321 32.66 -17.55 -13.95
C LEU A 321 32.19 -17.36 -15.39
N THR A 322 30.90 -17.10 -15.59
CA THR A 322 30.29 -16.97 -16.92
C THR A 322 30.55 -15.59 -17.51
N GLU A 323 30.35 -14.53 -16.74
CA GLU A 323 30.45 -13.13 -17.16
C GLU A 323 31.89 -12.60 -17.09
N GLY A 324 32.72 -13.18 -16.23
CA GLY A 324 34.08 -12.73 -15.95
C GLY A 324 35.13 -13.16 -16.95
N GLN A 325 34.78 -13.76 -18.09
CA GLN A 325 35.76 -14.26 -19.08
C GLN A 325 36.78 -13.20 -19.54
N GLN A 326 36.45 -11.91 -19.41
CA GLN A 326 37.34 -10.77 -19.67
C GLN A 326 37.50 -9.87 -18.45
N LEU A 327 37.66 -10.43 -17.25
CA LEU A 327 37.77 -9.66 -16.01
C LEU A 327 38.84 -8.56 -16.12
N SER A 328 38.42 -7.32 -15.88
CA SER A 328 39.21 -6.10 -16.00
C SER A 328 38.59 -5.01 -15.13
N GLU A 329 39.34 -3.93 -14.92
CA GLU A 329 38.89 -2.76 -14.16
C GLU A 329 37.60 -2.15 -14.76
N SER A 330 37.43 -2.21 -16.09
CA SER A 330 36.28 -1.62 -16.76
C SER A 330 35.00 -2.46 -16.69
N ASN A 331 35.07 -3.74 -16.31
CA ASN A 331 33.88 -4.61 -16.26
C ASN A 331 33.59 -5.26 -14.90
N VAL A 332 34.49 -5.18 -13.93
CA VAL A 332 34.24 -5.71 -12.58
C VAL A 332 33.01 -5.05 -11.94
N GLY A 333 32.80 -3.75 -12.18
CA GLY A 333 31.58 -3.03 -11.77
C GLY A 333 30.31 -3.68 -12.30
N THR A 334 30.25 -3.93 -13.61
CA THR A 334 29.12 -4.62 -14.24
C THR A 334 28.89 -6.02 -13.68
N ILE A 335 29.95 -6.77 -13.37
CA ILE A 335 29.83 -8.11 -12.77
C ILE A 335 29.26 -8.00 -11.35
N ALA A 336 29.73 -7.05 -10.56
CA ALA A 336 29.23 -6.79 -9.21
C ALA A 336 27.75 -6.37 -9.23
N ASP A 337 27.36 -5.49 -10.17
CA ASP A 337 25.96 -5.06 -10.36
C ASP A 337 25.06 -6.22 -10.80
N LYS A 338 25.53 -7.09 -11.71
CA LYS A 338 24.83 -8.30 -12.11
C LYS A 338 24.67 -9.27 -10.93
N ALA A 339 25.70 -9.43 -10.11
CA ALA A 339 25.64 -10.26 -8.91
C ALA A 339 24.62 -9.72 -7.90
N ARG A 340 24.62 -8.41 -7.65
CA ARG A 340 23.61 -7.72 -6.83
C ARG A 340 22.20 -8.02 -7.33
N ALA A 341 21.96 -7.77 -8.62
CA ALA A 341 20.65 -7.99 -9.24
C ALA A 341 20.21 -9.46 -9.15
N GLN A 342 21.14 -10.41 -9.34
CA GLN A 342 20.87 -11.85 -9.24
C GLN A 342 20.48 -12.27 -7.82
N ILE A 343 21.15 -11.73 -6.78
CA ILE A 343 20.78 -11.98 -5.38
C ILE A 343 19.35 -11.51 -5.13
N ILE A 344 19.02 -10.29 -5.53
CA ILE A 344 17.67 -9.73 -5.33
C ILE A 344 16.65 -10.54 -6.12
N HIS A 345 16.94 -10.90 -7.36
CA HIS A 345 16.04 -11.66 -8.21
C HIS A 345 15.73 -13.04 -7.64
N ILE A 346 16.75 -13.76 -7.14
CA ILE A 346 16.55 -15.05 -6.47
C ILE A 346 15.81 -14.84 -5.14
N GLY A 347 16.20 -13.83 -4.35
CA GLY A 347 15.59 -13.53 -3.06
C GLY A 347 14.10 -13.20 -3.17
N ALA A 348 13.70 -12.42 -4.18
CA ALA A 348 12.31 -12.08 -4.47
C ALA A 348 11.45 -13.30 -4.88
N LYS A 349 12.09 -14.39 -5.32
CA LYS A 349 11.40 -15.66 -5.61
C LYS A 349 11.20 -16.52 -4.36
N LEU A 350 11.87 -16.24 -3.26
CA LEU A 350 11.74 -17.02 -2.03
C LEU A 350 10.54 -16.53 -1.21
N LYS A 351 9.48 -17.34 -1.14
CA LYS A 351 8.46 -17.22 -0.09
C LYS A 351 8.71 -18.24 1.02
N ALA A 352 8.01 -18.09 2.15
CA ALA A 352 8.12 -18.99 3.31
C ALA A 352 7.94 -20.50 2.98
N GLY A 353 7.35 -20.84 1.82
CA GLY A 353 7.18 -22.20 1.32
C GLY A 353 8.15 -22.67 0.21
N GLY A 354 9.12 -21.85 -0.21
CA GLY A 354 10.09 -22.19 -1.25
C GLY A 354 10.17 -21.20 -2.42
N LEU A 355 10.81 -21.61 -3.51
CA LEU A 355 10.93 -20.82 -4.75
C LEU A 355 9.59 -20.77 -5.49
N GLU A 356 9.03 -19.58 -5.65
CA GLU A 356 7.90 -19.32 -6.53
C GLU A 356 8.38 -19.17 -7.98
N ASN A 357 7.76 -19.93 -8.88
CA ASN A 357 7.93 -19.77 -10.33
C ASN A 357 6.79 -18.93 -10.95
N VAL A 358 6.24 -17.99 -10.17
CA VAL A 358 5.18 -17.11 -10.66
C VAL A 358 5.83 -15.93 -11.37
N GLU A 359 5.89 -16.01 -12.70
CA GLU A 359 6.22 -14.92 -13.61
C GLU A 359 4.94 -14.56 -14.39
N PRO A 360 4.79 -13.31 -14.85
CA PRO A 360 5.74 -12.19 -14.73
C PRO A 360 5.65 -11.48 -13.37
N TRP A 361 6.73 -10.85 -12.92
CA TRP A 361 6.73 -9.87 -11.83
C TRP A 361 7.75 -8.76 -12.09
N GLN A 362 7.62 -7.65 -11.37
CA GLN A 362 8.54 -6.50 -11.45
C GLN A 362 9.12 -6.18 -10.07
N LEU A 363 10.33 -5.63 -10.05
CA LEU A 363 10.97 -5.14 -8.84
C LEU A 363 10.95 -3.61 -8.83
N ILE A 364 10.59 -3.04 -7.69
CA ILE A 364 10.72 -1.61 -7.41
C ILE A 364 11.75 -1.44 -6.28
N GLU A 365 12.77 -0.61 -6.54
CA GLU A 365 13.79 -0.23 -5.55
C GLU A 365 13.53 1.21 -5.09
N ILE A 366 13.40 1.43 -3.77
CA ILE A 366 13.06 2.73 -3.17
C ILE A 366 14.16 3.15 -2.21
N GLY A 367 14.89 4.21 -2.54
CA GLY A 367 15.95 4.77 -1.72
C GLY A 367 16.91 5.64 -2.54
N GLN A 368 17.80 6.37 -1.88
CA GLN A 368 18.82 7.18 -2.54
C GLN A 368 19.93 6.30 -3.13
N THR A 369 19.80 5.94 -4.40
CA THR A 369 20.81 5.17 -5.14
C THR A 369 22.08 5.98 -5.44
N SER A 370 22.03 7.31 -5.34
CA SER A 370 23.10 8.21 -5.79
C SER A 370 24.23 8.46 -4.78
N LEU A 371 24.10 8.03 -3.52
CA LEU A 371 25.08 8.35 -2.46
C LEU A 371 25.78 7.16 -1.82
N GLY A 372 25.66 5.95 -2.38
CA GLY A 372 26.44 4.78 -1.97
C GLY A 372 26.18 4.32 -0.52
N GLY A 373 25.45 3.22 -0.36
CA GLY A 373 25.37 2.51 0.93
C GLY A 373 24.20 2.88 1.84
N ALA A 374 23.23 3.69 1.39
CA ALA A 374 21.98 3.84 2.13
C ALA A 374 21.08 2.59 1.88
N PRO A 375 20.52 1.97 2.92
CA PRO A 375 19.55 0.88 2.73
C PRO A 375 18.38 1.37 1.89
N TYR A 376 17.99 0.58 0.89
CA TYR A 376 16.79 0.80 0.10
C TYR A 376 15.78 -0.31 0.38
N GLN A 377 14.52 0.07 0.24
CA GLN A 377 13.40 -0.84 0.35
C GLN A 377 13.13 -1.47 -1.01
N LEU A 378 12.87 -2.78 -1.01
CA LEU A 378 12.50 -3.54 -2.18
C LEU A 378 11.01 -3.89 -2.13
N LEU A 379 10.33 -3.68 -3.26
CA LEU A 379 8.95 -4.15 -3.46
C LEU A 379 8.89 -5.08 -4.67
N LYS A 380 8.27 -6.24 -4.49
CA LYS A 380 7.90 -7.15 -5.58
C LYS A 380 6.48 -6.85 -6.01
N VAL A 381 6.27 -6.61 -7.30
CA VAL A 381 4.95 -6.40 -7.90
C VAL A 381 4.60 -7.60 -8.76
N THR A 382 3.51 -8.29 -8.44
CA THR A 382 3.06 -9.50 -9.15
C THR A 382 1.63 -9.30 -9.64
N PRO A 383 1.38 -9.31 -10.96
CA PRO A 383 0.03 -9.41 -11.50
C PRO A 383 -0.62 -10.73 -11.05
N VAL A 384 -1.80 -10.64 -10.44
CA VAL A 384 -2.51 -11.79 -9.87
C VAL A 384 -3.88 -12.03 -10.51
N GLY A 385 -4.41 -11.06 -11.26
CA GLY A 385 -5.68 -11.20 -11.97
C GLY A 385 -5.85 -10.23 -13.13
N SER A 386 -6.57 -10.66 -14.15
CA SER A 386 -6.98 -9.83 -15.30
C SER A 386 -8.30 -10.34 -15.86
N TRP A 387 -9.26 -9.44 -16.05
CA TRP A 387 -10.60 -9.75 -16.51
C TRP A 387 -11.10 -8.69 -17.49
N SER A 388 -11.78 -9.11 -18.55
CA SER A 388 -12.56 -8.16 -19.34
C SER A 388 -13.70 -7.62 -18.46
N PRO A 389 -13.91 -6.30 -18.37
CA PRO A 389 -14.93 -5.75 -17.49
C PRO A 389 -16.34 -6.18 -17.94
N PRO A 390 -17.24 -6.56 -17.01
CA PRO A 390 -18.63 -6.81 -17.34
C PRO A 390 -19.38 -5.49 -17.48
N ASP A 391 -20.55 -5.52 -18.12
CA ASP A 391 -21.48 -4.39 -18.07
C ASP A 391 -21.94 -4.13 -16.63
N VAL A 392 -21.73 -2.89 -16.17
CA VAL A 392 -22.14 -2.40 -14.85
C VAL A 392 -22.98 -1.13 -14.98
N GLY A 393 -23.60 -0.68 -13.88
CA GLY A 393 -24.22 0.65 -13.81
C GLY A 393 -23.31 1.68 -13.15
N ALA A 394 -23.79 2.93 -13.11
CA ALA A 394 -23.10 4.07 -12.54
C ALA A 394 -22.56 3.83 -11.13
N LYS A 395 -21.36 4.39 -10.88
CA LYS A 395 -20.65 4.35 -9.58
C LYS A 395 -20.38 2.92 -9.10
N ALA A 396 -19.90 2.06 -9.99
CA ALA A 396 -19.52 0.71 -9.62
C ALA A 396 -18.31 0.73 -8.67
N ARG A 397 -18.34 -0.12 -7.64
CA ARG A 397 -17.25 -0.35 -6.69
C ARG A 397 -16.59 -1.70 -6.98
N LEU A 398 -15.26 -1.72 -6.94
CA LEU A 398 -14.44 -2.92 -7.10
C LEU A 398 -13.98 -3.42 -5.73
N PHE A 399 -14.14 -4.72 -5.50
CA PHE A 399 -13.65 -5.44 -4.33
C PHE A 399 -12.81 -6.62 -4.78
N LEU A 400 -11.84 -7.04 -3.98
CA LEU A 400 -10.92 -8.14 -4.31
C LEU A 400 -10.82 -9.14 -3.16
N SER A 401 -10.42 -10.37 -3.46
CA SER A 401 -9.93 -11.30 -2.45
C SER A 401 -8.58 -10.83 -1.89
N GLU A 402 -8.20 -11.31 -0.71
CA GLU A 402 -6.89 -10.99 -0.09
C GLU A 402 -5.71 -11.48 -0.93
N SER A 403 -5.94 -12.47 -1.80
CA SER A 403 -4.97 -12.95 -2.80
C SER A 403 -5.00 -12.16 -4.11
N GLY A 404 -6.00 -11.31 -4.33
CA GLY A 404 -6.25 -10.59 -5.58
C GLY A 404 -6.67 -11.44 -6.77
N HIS A 405 -6.77 -12.75 -6.64
CA HIS A 405 -7.16 -13.67 -7.73
C HIS A 405 -8.67 -13.67 -8.02
N PHE A 406 -9.48 -13.11 -7.12
CA PHE A 406 -10.91 -12.95 -7.32
C PHE A 406 -11.31 -11.49 -7.18
N ALA A 407 -12.27 -11.07 -8.01
CA ALA A 407 -12.81 -9.74 -8.03
C ALA A 407 -14.33 -9.78 -7.92
N LEU A 408 -14.90 -8.73 -7.34
CA LEU A 408 -16.33 -8.49 -7.26
C LEU A 408 -16.60 -7.05 -7.65
N LEU A 409 -17.48 -6.85 -8.63
CA LEU A 409 -17.99 -5.53 -9.00
C LEU A 409 -19.41 -5.38 -8.50
N ALA A 410 -19.70 -4.28 -7.81
CA ALA A 410 -21.03 -3.99 -7.30
C ALA A 410 -21.47 -2.55 -7.60
N TRP A 411 -22.75 -2.33 -7.86
CA TRP A 411 -23.32 -1.02 -8.15
C TRP A 411 -24.75 -0.92 -7.63
N ALA A 412 -25.14 0.27 -7.20
CA ALA A 412 -26.49 0.51 -6.68
C ALA A 412 -27.43 1.00 -7.79
N LYS A 413 -28.63 0.41 -7.87
CA LYS A 413 -29.68 0.79 -8.81
C LYS A 413 -31.06 0.35 -8.32
N ASP A 414 -32.04 1.25 -8.39
CA ASP A 414 -33.46 0.99 -8.09
C ASP A 414 -33.69 0.36 -6.70
N GLY A 415 -33.04 0.91 -5.66
CA GLY A 415 -33.15 0.41 -4.28
C GLY A 415 -32.50 -0.96 -4.06
N ARG A 416 -31.53 -1.34 -4.90
CA ARG A 416 -30.83 -2.62 -4.84
C ARG A 416 -29.34 -2.42 -5.06
N VAL A 417 -28.51 -3.25 -4.45
CA VAL A 417 -27.10 -3.39 -4.82
C VAL A 417 -26.98 -4.63 -5.71
N ARG A 418 -26.60 -4.42 -6.97
CA ARG A 418 -26.33 -5.50 -7.93
C ARG A 418 -24.84 -5.80 -7.92
N TYR A 419 -24.46 -7.05 -8.14
CA TYR A 419 -23.05 -7.43 -8.22
C TYR A 419 -22.79 -8.61 -9.14
N ARG A 420 -21.52 -8.74 -9.54
CA ARG A 420 -20.95 -9.88 -10.27
C ARG A 420 -19.61 -10.26 -9.66
N GLU A 421 -19.32 -11.55 -9.64
CA GLU A 421 -18.04 -12.10 -9.17
C GLU A 421 -17.25 -12.62 -10.36
N SER A 422 -15.92 -12.49 -10.32
CA SER A 422 -15.06 -13.15 -11.29
C SER A 422 -15.08 -14.67 -11.10
N LEU A 423 -14.88 -15.39 -12.20
CA LEU A 423 -14.83 -16.84 -12.26
C LEU A 423 -13.39 -17.30 -12.56
N PRO A 424 -13.02 -18.55 -12.19
CA PRO A 424 -11.67 -19.08 -12.44
C PRO A 424 -11.27 -19.15 -13.93
N ASP A 425 -12.24 -19.12 -14.84
CA ASP A 425 -12.02 -19.11 -16.29
C ASP A 425 -11.78 -17.69 -16.86
N GLY A 426 -11.70 -16.67 -16.00
CA GLY A 426 -11.58 -15.27 -16.38
C GLY A 426 -12.91 -14.59 -16.73
N GLY A 427 -14.02 -15.32 -16.67
CA GLY A 427 -15.37 -14.79 -16.90
C GLY A 427 -15.98 -14.12 -15.66
N TRP A 428 -17.25 -13.75 -15.79
CA TRP A 428 -18.05 -13.18 -14.71
C TRP A 428 -19.31 -13.99 -14.46
N SER A 429 -19.73 -14.05 -13.21
CA SER A 429 -21.01 -14.64 -12.84
C SER A 429 -22.19 -13.89 -13.45
N ASN A 430 -23.36 -14.52 -13.47
CA ASN A 430 -24.62 -13.82 -13.67
C ASN A 430 -24.80 -12.71 -12.63
N THR A 431 -25.57 -11.67 -12.98
CA THR A 431 -25.85 -10.55 -12.08
C THR A 431 -26.68 -11.03 -10.88
N GLN A 432 -26.15 -10.83 -9.69
CA GLN A 432 -26.79 -11.09 -8.40
C GLN A 432 -27.27 -9.76 -7.79
N GLN A 433 -28.12 -9.81 -6.77
CA GLN A 433 -28.68 -8.61 -6.15
C GLN A 433 -28.97 -8.76 -4.66
N ILE A 434 -28.76 -7.66 -3.93
CA ILE A 434 -29.17 -7.43 -2.55
C ILE A 434 -30.27 -6.37 -2.58
N VAL A 435 -31.40 -6.64 -1.93
CA VAL A 435 -32.51 -5.68 -1.80
C VAL A 435 -32.24 -4.78 -0.60
N LEU A 436 -32.22 -3.47 -0.82
CA LEU A 436 -32.08 -2.51 0.27
C LEU A 436 -33.43 -2.28 0.96
N GLY A 437 -33.38 -1.93 2.23
CA GLY A 437 -34.57 -1.66 3.04
C GLY A 437 -34.22 -0.92 4.32
N ASP A 438 -35.18 -0.79 5.22
CA ASP A 438 -35.04 0.02 6.44
C ASP A 438 -33.89 -0.44 7.36
N THR A 439 -33.49 -1.71 7.28
CA THR A 439 -32.42 -2.30 8.12
C THR A 439 -31.12 -2.54 7.37
N LEU A 440 -31.09 -2.36 6.04
CA LEU A 440 -29.93 -2.64 5.21
C LEU A 440 -29.76 -1.51 4.21
N ASP A 441 -28.87 -0.59 4.57
CA ASP A 441 -28.46 0.49 3.70
C ASP A 441 -27.39 0.03 2.69
N ILE A 442 -27.05 0.95 1.79
CA ILE A 442 -26.10 0.72 0.71
C ILE A 442 -24.69 0.41 1.22
N ASP A 443 -24.24 1.10 2.27
CA ASP A 443 -22.87 0.96 2.76
C ASP A 443 -22.70 -0.37 3.50
N THR A 444 -23.68 -0.76 4.32
CA THR A 444 -23.74 -2.09 4.95
C THR A 444 -23.76 -3.19 3.89
N ALA A 445 -24.52 -3.03 2.81
CA ALA A 445 -24.54 -3.99 1.71
C ALA A 445 -23.17 -4.11 1.01
N PHE A 446 -22.45 -3.01 0.83
CA PHE A 446 -21.10 -3.04 0.27
C PHE A 446 -20.08 -3.68 1.22
N GLU A 447 -20.17 -3.43 2.53
CA GLU A 447 -19.34 -4.11 3.53
C GLU A 447 -19.55 -5.62 3.50
N MET A 448 -20.80 -6.08 3.42
CA MET A 448 -21.11 -7.52 3.28
C MET A 448 -20.46 -8.13 2.03
N LEU A 449 -20.47 -7.41 0.91
CA LEU A 449 -19.83 -7.87 -0.34
C LEU A 449 -18.30 -7.86 -0.23
N ALA A 450 -17.71 -6.87 0.44
CA ALA A 450 -16.29 -6.82 0.75
C ALA A 450 -15.85 -8.02 1.61
N SER A 451 -16.57 -8.32 2.68
CA SER A 451 -16.30 -9.50 3.52
C SER A 451 -16.46 -10.82 2.74
N ARG A 452 -17.46 -10.90 1.86
CA ARG A 452 -17.71 -12.09 1.04
C ARG A 452 -16.54 -12.40 0.11
N ILE A 453 -16.02 -11.41 -0.61
CA ILE A 453 -14.94 -11.65 -1.57
C ILE A 453 -13.61 -11.95 -0.85
N LYS A 454 -13.37 -11.38 0.34
CA LYS A 454 -12.21 -11.70 1.18
C LYS A 454 -12.16 -13.15 1.64
N SER A 455 -13.33 -13.80 1.81
CA SER A 455 -13.43 -15.19 2.25
C SER A 455 -13.16 -16.24 1.17
N ARG A 456 -12.87 -15.83 -0.07
CA ARG A 456 -12.53 -16.70 -1.20
C ARG A 456 -11.04 -16.67 -1.46
#